data_AF-A0A2E5VTM6-F1
#
_entry.id   AF-A0A2E5VTM6-F1
#
_cell.length_a   1.000
_cell.length_b   1.000
_cell.length_c   1.000
_cell.angle_alpha   90.00
_cell.angle_beta   90.00
_cell.angle_gamma   90.00
#
_symmetry.space_group_name_H-M   'P 1'
#
loop_
_entity.id
_entity.type
_entity.pdbx_description
1 polymer ?
#
loop_
_entity_poly.entity_id
_entity_poly.type
_entity_poly.pdbx_seq_one_letter_code
_entity_poly.pdbx_strand_id
1 'polypeptide(L)' 'MVTLRRADGKRIEVPLAKLSKENQNNVLARRQPKGDPIAALEKTGARVQRNEQGEVVGVRLIQAVPATARRVAHPPRSD' A
#
# COMPACT_ATOMS: atom_id res chain seq x y z
N MET A 1 -9.39 12.81 2.51
CA MET A 1 -10.15 13.20 3.72
C MET A 1 -9.37 12.86 4.98
N VAL A 2 -9.50 13.63 6.05
CA VAL A 2 -8.95 13.37 7.38
C VAL A 2 -10.10 13.40 8.38
N THR A 3 -10.20 12.40 9.24
CA THR A 3 -11.20 12.38 10.31
C THR A 3 -10.64 13.10 11.53
N LEU A 4 -11.32 14.16 11.96
CA LEU A 4 -11.00 14.92 13.16
C LEU A 4 -12.11 14.75 14.18
N ARG A 5 -11.76 14.82 15.47
CA ARG A 5 -12.74 14.84 16.57
C ARG A 5 -12.83 16.27 17.08
N ARG A 6 -14.03 16.85 17.03
CA ARG A 6 -14.29 18.18 17.61
C ARG A 6 -14.36 18.09 19.13
N ALA A 7 -14.26 19.25 19.79
CA ALA A 7 -14.34 19.37 21.25
C ALA A 7 -15.65 18.82 21.82
N ASP A 8 -16.76 18.92 21.08
CA ASP A 8 -18.07 18.31 21.41
C ASP A 8 -18.12 16.78 21.20
N GLY A 9 -16.99 16.16 20.85
CA GLY A 9 -16.85 14.71 20.69
C GLY A 9 -17.30 14.18 19.33
N LYS A 10 -17.99 14.97 18.50
CA LYS A 10 -18.40 14.57 17.15
C LYS A 10 -17.19 14.39 16.22
N ARG A 11 -17.25 13.37 15.38
CA ARG A 11 -16.29 13.16 14.29
C ARG A 11 -16.71 13.97 13.07
N ILE A 12 -15.76 14.62 12.43
CA ILE A 12 -15.95 15.33 11.17
C ILE A 12 -14.90 14.88 10.16
N GLU A 13 -15.28 14.87 8.90
CA GLU A 13 -14.36 14.60 7.80
C GLU A 13 -13.98 15.91 7.12
N VAL A 14 -12.68 16.20 7.10
CA VAL A 14 -12.15 17.42 6.50
C VAL A 14 -11.32 17.07 5.26
N PRO A 15 -11.56 17.71 4.11
CA PRO A 15 -10.68 17.58 2.96
C PRO A 15 -9.26 18.05 3.31
N LEU A 16 -8.25 17.28 2.89
CA LEU A 16 -6.83 17.63 3.11
C LEU A 16 -6.50 19.03 2.57
N ALA A 17 -7.08 19.41 1.43
CA ALA A 17 -6.90 20.71 0.80
C ALA A 17 -7.36 21.90 1.67
N LYS A 18 -8.23 21.68 2.66
CA LYS A 18 -8.69 22.72 3.60
C LYS A 18 -7.80 22.85 4.83
N LEU A 19 -6.78 22.01 4.99
CA LEU A 19 -5.79 22.11 6.07
C LEU A 19 -4.64 23.04 5.67
N SER A 20 -3.96 23.63 6.66
CA SER A 20 -2.71 24.36 6.42
C SER A 20 -1.63 23.42 5.86
N LYS A 21 -0.66 23.94 5.10
CA LYS A 21 0.44 23.15 4.52
C LYS A 21 1.20 22.33 5.57
N GLU A 22 1.44 22.89 6.75
CA GLU A 22 2.08 22.19 7.86
C GLU A 22 1.26 20.98 8.34
N ASN A 23 -0.05 21.16 8.50
CA ASN A 23 -0.96 20.09 8.92
C ASN A 23 -1.15 19.04 7.81
N GLN A 24 -1.13 19.44 6.54
CA GLN A 24 -1.12 18.52 5.41
C GLN A 24 0.12 17.62 5.46
N ASN A 25 1.30 18.20 5.61
CA ASN A 25 2.56 17.45 5.70
C ASN A 25 2.57 16.50 6.89
N ASN A 26 2.11 16.94 8.06
CA ASN A 26 2.00 16.09 9.24
C ASN A 26 1.04 14.90 9.03
N VAL A 27 -0.11 15.11 8.38
CA VAL A 27 -1.03 14.02 8.08
C VAL A 27 -0.46 13.07 7.03
N LEU A 28 0.25 13.58 6.02
CA LEU A 28 0.91 12.76 5.01
C LEU A 28 2.07 11.94 5.60
N ALA A 29 2.90 12.54 6.46
CA ALA A 29 3.96 11.85 7.18
C ALA A 29 3.43 10.74 8.08
N ARG A 30 2.28 10.95 8.74
CA ARG A 30 1.60 9.91 9.52
C ARG A 30 1.02 8.76 8.69
N ARG A 31 0.74 9.00 7.40
CA ARG A 31 0.25 7.98 6.46
C ARG A 31 1.38 7.22 5.79
N GLN A 32 2.59 7.75 5.77
CA GLN A 32 3.74 6.98 5.31
C GLN A 32 3.90 5.76 6.23
N PRO A 33 4.07 4.56 5.66
CA PRO A 33 4.36 3.38 6.45
C PRO A 33 5.66 3.63 7.21
N LYS A 34 5.62 3.48 8.55
CA LYS A 34 6.78 3.66 9.44
C LYS A 34 7.85 2.57 9.29
N GLY A 35 7.74 1.72 8.27
CA GLY A 35 8.65 0.60 8.03
C GLY A 35 9.49 0.84 6.79
N ASP A 36 10.57 0.06 6.65
CA ASP A 36 11.41 0.09 5.46
C ASP A 36 10.54 -0.19 4.21
N PRO A 37 10.41 0.77 3.28
CA PRO A 37 9.59 0.61 2.09
C PRO A 37 10.05 -0.60 1.25
N ILE A 38 11.35 -0.92 1.28
CA ILE A 38 11.92 -2.07 0.58
C ILE A 38 11.45 -3.36 1.22
N ALA A 39 11.47 -3.46 2.55
CA ALA A 39 10.96 -4.63 3.26
C ALA A 39 9.45 -4.83 3.04
N ALA A 40 8.68 -3.74 2.91
CA ALA A 40 7.26 -3.82 2.57
C ALA A 40 7.03 -4.33 1.13
N LEU A 41 7.89 -3.92 0.19
CA LEU A 41 7.89 -4.38 -1.19
C LEU A 41 8.31 -5.86 -1.29
N GLU A 42 9.34 -6.29 -0.56
CA GLU A 42 9.75 -7.70 -0.48
C GLU A 42 8.61 -8.59 0.04
N LYS A 43 7.88 -8.14 1.08
CA LYS A 43 6.70 -8.85 1.60
C LYS A 43 5.53 -8.97 0.62
N THR A 44 5.39 -8.00 -0.28
CA THR A 44 4.35 -8.04 -1.33
C THR A 44 4.78 -8.85 -2.56
N GLY A 45 5.96 -9.49 -2.51
CA GLY A 45 6.48 -10.33 -3.59
C GLY A 45 7.29 -9.56 -4.63
N ALA A 46 7.65 -8.30 -4.36
CA ALA A 46 8.58 -7.58 -5.20
C ALA A 46 9.99 -8.17 -5.07
N ARG A 47 10.70 -8.26 -6.20
CA ARG A 47 12.14 -8.53 -6.18
C ARG A 47 12.90 -7.22 -6.09
N VAL A 48 13.80 -7.15 -5.13
CA VAL A 48 14.71 -6.02 -4.91
C VAL A 48 16.10 -6.44 -5.38
N GLN A 49 16.68 -5.66 -6.27
CA GLN A 49 18.07 -5.82 -6.72
C GLN A 49 18.96 -4.87 -5.93
N ARG A 50 20.04 -5.40 -5.36
CA ARG A 50 21.04 -4.64 -4.60
C ARG A 50 22.41 -4.71 -5.28
N ASN A 51 23.21 -3.66 -5.20
CA ASN A 51 24.61 -3.66 -5.65
C ASN A 51 25.54 -4.28 -4.58
N GLU A 52 26.84 -4.32 -4.87
CA GLU A 52 27.87 -4.88 -3.96
C GLU A 52 28.00 -4.08 -2.66
N GLN A 53 27.63 -2.80 -2.67
CA GLN A 53 27.57 -1.91 -1.51
C GLN A 53 26.28 -2.07 -0.69
N GLY A 54 25.36 -2.94 -1.12
CA GLY A 54 24.08 -3.18 -0.45
C GLY A 54 22.99 -2.16 -0.75
N GLU A 55 23.22 -1.20 -1.66
CA GLU A 55 22.24 -0.21 -2.07
C GLU A 55 21.24 -0.79 -3.06
N VAL A 56 19.98 -0.37 -2.97
CA VAL A 56 18.91 -0.82 -3.87
C VAL A 56 19.03 -0.11 -5.22
N VAL A 57 19.36 -0.88 -6.26
CA VAL A 57 19.51 -0.40 -7.64
C VAL A 57 18.30 -0.70 -8.52
N GLY A 58 17.36 -1.53 -8.04
CA GLY A 58 16.14 -1.82 -8.76
C GLY A 58 15.07 -2.49 -7.91
N VAL A 59 13.81 -2.18 -8.19
CA VAL A 59 12.64 -2.85 -7.60
C VAL A 59 11.73 -3.29 -8.73
N ARG A 60 11.40 -4.58 -8.77
CA ARG A 60 10.46 -5.15 -9.73
C ARG A 60 9.28 -5.78 -9.01
N LEU A 61 8.10 -5.21 -9.18
CA LEU A 61 6.85 -5.83 -8.78
C LEU A 61 6.61 -7.05 -9.66
N ILE A 62 6.76 -8.23 -9.09
CA ILE A 62 6.27 -9.45 -9.73
C ILE A 62 4.81 -9.50 -9.38
N GLN A 63 3.93 -9.50 -10.38
CA GLN A 63 2.53 -9.84 -10.13
C GLN A 63 2.53 -11.26 -9.55
N ALA A 64 2.38 -11.37 -8.23
CA ALA A 64 1.94 -12.61 -7.63
C ALA A 64 0.55 -12.82 -8.21
N VAL A 65 0.46 -13.67 -9.24
CA VAL A 65 -0.80 -14.26 -9.65
C VAL A 65 -1.37 -14.82 -8.34
N PRO A 66 -2.51 -14.32 -7.84
CA PRO A 66 -3.09 -14.92 -6.66
C PRO A 66 -3.27 -16.40 -7.00
N ALA A 67 -2.77 -17.30 -6.15
CA ALA A 67 -2.95 -18.74 -6.26
C ALA A 67 -4.41 -19.17 -6.03
N THR A 68 -5.36 -18.35 -6.49
CA THR A 68 -6.80 -18.48 -6.37
C THR A 68 -7.45 -18.16 -7.71
N ALA A 69 -6.89 -18.70 -8.80
CA ALA A 69 -7.57 -18.75 -10.08
C ALA A 69 -8.01 -20.19 -10.35
N ARG A 70 -9.22 -20.49 -9.86
CA ARG A 70 -10.21 -21.35 -10.51
C ARG A 70 -9.86 -22.84 -10.70
N ARG A 71 -10.26 -23.65 -9.72
CA ARG A 71 -10.97 -24.91 -10.03
C ARG A 71 -12.31 -24.53 -10.69
N VAL A 72 -12.32 -24.22 -11.99
CA VAL A 72 -13.57 -24.34 -12.76
C VAL A 72 -13.69 -25.82 -13.11
N ALA A 73 -14.70 -26.46 -12.54
CA ALA A 73 -15.10 -27.80 -12.92
C ALA A 73 -15.32 -27.82 -14.45
N HIS A 74 -14.60 -28.70 -15.15
CA HIS A 74 -14.99 -29.10 -16.49
C HIS A 74 -16.30 -29.88 -16.37
N PRO A 75 -17.41 -29.51 -17.05
CA PRO A 75 -18.41 -30.52 -17.34
C PRO A 75 -17.82 -31.51 -18.36
N PRO A 76 -18.09 -32.82 -18.23
CA PRO A 76 -17.68 -33.78 -19.24
C PRO A 76 -18.45 -33.48 -20.53
N ARG A 77 -17.73 -33.23 -21.61
CA ARG A 77 -18.31 -33.21 -22.95
C ARG A 77 -18.52 -34.68 -23.33
N SER A 78 -19.78 -35.10 -23.38
CA SER A 78 -20.16 -36.36 -24.02
C SER A 78 -20.22 -36.11 -25.53
N ASP A 79 -19.44 -36.89 -26.28
CA ASP A 79 -19.75 -37.30 -27.65
C ASP A 79 -19.40 -38.79 -27.75
#